data_AF-A0A9P3N680-F1
#
_entry.id   AF-A0A9P3N680-F1
#
_cell.length_a   1.000
_cell.length_b   1.000
_cell.length_c   1.000
_cell.angle_alpha   90.00
_cell.angle_beta   90.00
_cell.angle_gamma   90.00
#
_symmetry.space_group_name_H-M   'P 1'
#
loop_
_entity.id
_entity.type
_entity.pdbx_description
1 polymer ?
#
loop_
_entity_poly.entity_id
_entity_poly.type
_entity_poly.pdbx_seq_one_letter_code
_entity_poly.pdbx_strand_id
1 'polypeptide(L)'
;MDDIVNEVNAAQLGRDYMDSLYVGKTEANMANVCQKLILLHLKPNKTNAEYVNRAKSHGDELKVMGVPETEKQMISYVIGGLSDEWEAHKGNVSCSRPKTLAELK
;
A
#
# COMPACT_ATOMS: atom_id res chain seq x y z
N MET A 1 3.56 13.80 -44.77
CA MET A 1 4.54 13.20 -43.84
C MET A 1 4.28 13.69 -42.42
N ASP A 2 3.85 14.94 -42.25
CA ASP A 2 3.48 15.53 -40.94
C ASP A 2 2.22 14.93 -40.30
N ASP A 3 1.20 14.55 -41.08
CA ASP A 3 -0.05 14.00 -40.53
C ASP A 3 0.14 12.65 -39.82
N ILE A 4 1.02 11.79 -40.34
CA ILE A 4 1.32 10.47 -39.76
C ILE A 4 2.06 10.63 -38.42
N VAL A 5 2.96 11.62 -38.31
CA VAL A 5 3.70 11.90 -37.06
C VAL A 5 2.74 12.43 -35.97
N ASN A 6 1.76 13.24 -36.37
CA ASN A 6 0.73 13.74 -35.45
C ASN A 6 -0.22 12.65 -34.95
N GLU A 7 -0.66 11.72 -35.81
CA GLU A 7 -1.49 10.59 -35.40
C GLU A 7 -0.75 9.62 -34.47
N VAL A 8 0.53 9.35 -34.73
CA VAL A 8 1.36 8.49 -33.88
C VAL A 8 1.56 9.11 -32.48
N ASN A 9 1.76 10.44 -32.41
CA ASN A 9 1.85 11.16 -31.13
C ASN A 9 0.53 11.15 -30.36
N ALA A 10 -0.62 11.33 -31.04
CA ALA A 10 -1.93 11.28 -30.40
C ALA A 10 -2.26 9.88 -29.86
N ALA A 11 -1.91 8.83 -30.59
CA ALA A 11 -2.09 7.45 -30.15
C ALA A 11 -1.20 7.10 -28.93
N GLN A 12 0.02 7.63 -28.88
CA GLN A 12 0.90 7.43 -27.72
C GLN A 12 0.37 8.15 -26.48
N LEU A 13 -0.05 9.41 -26.62
CA LEU A 13 -0.72 10.17 -25.56
C LEU A 13 -1.98 9.46 -25.05
N GLY A 14 -2.78 8.88 -25.96
CA GLY A 14 -3.94 8.08 -25.60
C GLY A 14 -3.59 6.82 -24.80
N ARG A 15 -2.51 6.12 -25.16
CA ARG A 15 -2.01 4.97 -24.40
C ARG A 15 -1.49 5.37 -23.03
N ASP A 16 -0.65 6.40 -22.95
CA ASP A 16 -0.10 6.88 -21.68
C ASP A 16 -1.22 7.38 -20.74
N TYR A 17 -2.24 8.03 -21.31
CA TYR A 17 -3.42 8.44 -20.56
C TYR A 17 -4.23 7.23 -20.06
N MET A 18 -4.46 6.23 -20.90
CA MET A 18 -5.15 5.00 -20.50
C MET A 18 -4.33 4.19 -19.48
N ASP A 19 -3.00 4.15 -19.59
CA ASP A 19 -2.12 3.52 -18.60
C ASP A 19 -2.20 4.27 -17.27
N SER A 20 -2.22 5.60 -17.29
CA SER A 20 -2.40 6.44 -16.10
C SER A 20 -3.78 6.24 -15.43
N LEU A 21 -4.80 5.91 -16.22
CA LEU A 21 -6.17 5.67 -15.73
C LEU A 21 -6.38 4.23 -15.27
N TYR A 22 -5.82 3.23 -15.97
CA TYR A 22 -6.19 1.83 -15.81
C TYR A 22 -5.11 0.98 -15.11
N VAL A 23 -3.82 1.16 -15.42
CA VAL A 23 -2.77 0.32 -14.80
C VAL A 23 -2.68 0.61 -13.30
N GLY A 24 -2.93 1.86 -12.90
CA GLY A 24 -2.94 2.28 -11.50
C GLY A 24 -4.25 2.04 -10.74
N LYS A 25 -5.40 1.80 -11.38
CA LYS A 25 -6.73 1.84 -10.70
C LYS A 25 -7.74 0.76 -11.10
N THR A 26 -7.31 -0.31 -11.77
CA THR A 26 -8.20 -1.45 -11.99
C THR A 26 -8.58 -2.11 -10.66
N GLU A 27 -9.80 -2.65 -10.57
CA GLU A 27 -10.26 -3.40 -9.39
C GLU A 27 -9.31 -4.56 -9.04
N ALA A 28 -8.73 -5.20 -10.05
CA ALA A 28 -7.73 -6.25 -9.87
C ALA A 28 -6.46 -5.74 -9.19
N ASN A 29 -5.96 -4.54 -9.58
CA ASN A 29 -4.78 -3.97 -8.96
C ASN A 29 -5.08 -3.50 -7.52
N MET A 30 -6.24 -2.86 -7.30
CA MET A 30 -6.70 -2.50 -5.96
C MET A 30 -6.77 -3.73 -5.04
N ALA A 31 -7.38 -4.82 -5.50
CA ALA A 31 -7.45 -6.07 -4.77
C ALA A 31 -6.05 -6.66 -4.48
N ASN A 32 -5.12 -6.57 -5.43
CA ASN A 32 -3.75 -7.02 -5.27
C ASN A 32 -3.02 -6.24 -4.15
N VAL A 33 -3.15 -4.92 -4.13
CA VAL A 33 -2.53 -4.08 -3.09
C VAL A 33 -3.18 -4.31 -1.73
N CYS A 34 -4.50 -4.43 -1.65
CA CYS A 34 -5.19 -4.82 -0.42
C CYS A 34 -4.67 -6.16 0.11
N GLN A 35 -4.52 -7.15 -0.78
CA GLN A 35 -4.01 -8.47 -0.40
C GLN A 35 -2.56 -8.40 0.10
N LYS A 36 -1.69 -7.59 -0.53
CA LYS A 36 -0.32 -7.35 -0.06
C LYS A 36 -0.28 -6.71 1.32
N LEU A 37 -1.20 -5.78 1.61
CA LEU A 37 -1.30 -5.12 2.91
C LEU A 37 -1.80 -6.08 4.00
N ILE A 38 -2.86 -6.86 3.71
CA ILE A 38 -3.45 -7.83 4.67
C ILE A 38 -2.49 -8.98 4.98
N LEU A 39 -1.75 -9.48 3.98
CA LEU A 39 -0.79 -10.57 4.14
C LEU A 39 0.62 -10.10 4.52
N LEU A 40 0.78 -8.79 4.76
CA LEU A 40 2.07 -8.24 5.13
C LEU A 40 2.49 -8.81 6.49
N HIS A 41 3.69 -9.37 6.53
CA HIS A 41 4.28 -9.87 7.77
C HIS A 41 5.68 -9.29 7.98
N LEU A 42 6.07 -9.19 9.26
CA LEU A 42 7.43 -8.89 9.64
C LEU A 42 8.33 -10.05 9.21
N LYS A 43 9.40 -9.75 8.47
CA LYS A 43 10.37 -10.77 8.05
C LYS A 43 11.44 -10.92 9.14
N PRO A 44 11.99 -12.12 9.38
CA PRO A 44 12.94 -12.38 10.48
C PRO A 44 14.20 -11.47 10.51
N ASN A 45 14.58 -10.88 9.37
CA ASN A 45 15.76 -10.02 9.22
C ASN A 45 15.41 -8.56 8.89
N LYS A 46 14.22 -8.10 9.27
CA LYS A 46 13.74 -6.73 9.02
C LYS A 46 13.37 -6.05 10.33
N THR A 47 13.58 -4.74 10.38
CA THR A 47 13.22 -3.92 11.55
C THR A 47 11.73 -3.57 11.56
N ASN A 48 11.21 -3.23 12.73
CA ASN A 48 9.82 -2.73 12.88
C ASN A 48 9.59 -1.49 12.00
N ALA A 49 10.55 -0.56 11.96
CA ALA A 49 10.47 0.62 11.11
C ALA A 49 10.37 0.27 9.61
N GLU A 50 11.16 -0.69 9.10
CA GLU A 50 11.06 -1.15 7.71
C GLU A 50 9.71 -1.81 7.43
N TYR A 51 9.16 -2.57 8.38
CA TYR A 51 7.87 -3.21 8.25
C TYR A 51 6.71 -2.20 8.24
N VAL A 52 6.68 -1.27 9.19
CA VAL A 52 5.71 -0.17 9.24
C VAL A 52 5.77 0.69 7.98
N ASN A 53 6.97 0.98 7.46
CA ASN A 53 7.12 1.74 6.22
C ASN A 53 6.56 0.99 4.99
N ARG A 54 6.69 -0.35 4.93
CA ARG A 54 6.05 -1.15 3.86
C ARG A 54 4.53 -1.11 3.94
N ALA A 55 3.97 -1.23 5.13
CA ALA A 55 2.52 -1.08 5.34
C ALA A 55 2.06 0.31 4.86
N LYS A 56 2.74 1.36 5.30
CA LYS A 56 2.46 2.74 4.86
C LYS A 56 2.52 2.87 3.33
N SER A 57 3.54 2.31 2.68
CA SER A 57 3.68 2.34 1.23
C SER A 57 2.48 1.74 0.51
N HIS A 58 1.95 0.62 0.97
CA HIS A 58 0.74 0.01 0.39
C HIS A 58 -0.53 0.84 0.68
N GLY A 59 -0.65 1.43 1.88
CA GLY A 59 -1.75 2.34 2.20
C GLY A 59 -1.74 3.62 1.36
N ASP A 60 -0.57 4.19 1.12
CA ASP A 60 -0.38 5.36 0.24
C ASP A 60 -0.74 5.01 -1.22
N GLU A 61 -0.39 3.79 -1.66
CA GLU A 61 -0.77 3.26 -2.97
C GLU A 61 -2.30 3.20 -3.10
N LEU A 62 -2.99 2.56 -2.15
CA LEU A 62 -4.46 2.47 -2.13
C LEU A 62 -5.15 3.85 -2.08
N LYS A 63 -4.58 4.81 -1.35
CA LYS A 63 -5.07 6.19 -1.33
C LYS A 63 -5.01 6.84 -2.71
N VAL A 64 -3.93 6.64 -3.47
CA VAL A 64 -3.82 7.12 -4.86
C VAL A 64 -4.83 6.42 -5.78
N MET A 65 -5.14 5.15 -5.51
CA MET A 65 -6.16 4.38 -6.24
C MET A 65 -7.61 4.81 -5.92
N GLY A 66 -7.83 5.63 -4.88
CA GLY A 66 -9.16 6.07 -4.47
C GLY A 66 -9.81 5.17 -3.41
N VAL A 67 -9.05 4.28 -2.78
CA VAL A 67 -9.51 3.39 -1.69
C VAL A 67 -8.69 3.68 -0.43
N PRO A 68 -8.84 4.86 0.19
CA PRO A 68 -8.01 5.21 1.35
C PRO A 68 -8.35 4.34 2.55
N GLU A 69 -7.33 3.70 3.13
CA GLU A 69 -7.44 3.05 4.42
C GLU A 69 -7.38 4.07 5.55
N THR A 70 -8.19 3.88 6.59
CA THR A 70 -8.09 4.70 7.80
C THR A 70 -6.83 4.32 8.59
N GLU A 71 -6.28 5.26 9.36
CA GLU A 71 -5.16 4.97 10.27
C GLU A 71 -5.44 3.78 11.19
N LYS A 72 -6.68 3.66 11.69
CA LYS A 72 -7.09 2.53 12.51
C LYS A 72 -6.98 1.19 11.78
N GLN A 73 -7.41 1.12 10.51
CA GLN A 73 -7.26 -0.08 9.69
C GLN A 73 -5.79 -0.41 9.46
N MET A 74 -4.99 0.60 9.12
CA MET A 74 -3.54 0.44 8.92
C MET A 74 -2.84 -0.12 10.17
N ILE A 75 -3.16 0.42 11.34
CA ILE A 75 -2.65 -0.07 12.63
C ILE A 75 -3.07 -1.53 12.88
N SER A 76 -4.34 -1.87 12.63
CA SER A 76 -4.83 -3.25 12.78
C SER A 76 -4.10 -4.24 11.86
N TYR A 77 -3.83 -3.87 10.60
CA TYR A 77 -3.05 -4.71 9.68
C TYR A 77 -1.61 -4.90 10.16
N VAL A 78 -0.95 -3.82 10.59
CA VAL A 78 0.43 -3.89 11.09
C VAL A 78 0.54 -4.78 12.31
N ILE A 79 -0.36 -4.62 13.31
CA ILE A 79 -0.34 -5.45 14.51
C ILE A 79 -0.66 -6.91 14.19
N GLY A 80 -1.64 -7.17 13.32
CA GLY A 80 -2.05 -8.52 12.92
C GLY A 80 -0.97 -9.29 12.15
N GLY A 81 -0.10 -8.60 11.40
CA GLY A 81 1.00 -9.21 10.65
C GLY A 81 2.30 -9.41 11.43
N LEU A 82 2.36 -9.03 12.71
CA LEU A 82 3.49 -9.36 13.57
C LEU A 82 3.53 -10.88 13.82
N SER A 83 4.70 -11.50 13.70
CA SER A 83 4.85 -12.94 13.98
C SER A 83 4.63 -13.25 15.46
N ASP A 84 4.34 -14.51 15.77
CA ASP A 84 4.05 -14.96 17.14
C ASP A 84 5.21 -14.75 18.12
N GLU A 85 6.44 -14.73 17.60
CA GLU A 85 7.65 -14.37 18.34
C GLU A 85 7.59 -12.95 18.95
N TRP A 86 6.71 -12.10 18.42
CA TRP A 86 6.48 -10.73 18.87
C TRP A 86 5.20 -10.58 19.70
N GLU A 87 4.58 -11.65 20.19
CA GLU A 87 3.33 -11.59 20.97
C GLU A 87 3.40 -10.63 22.17
N ALA A 88 4.51 -10.64 22.92
CA ALA A 88 4.69 -9.71 24.04
C ALA A 88 4.67 -8.23 23.57
N HIS A 89 5.22 -7.95 22.39
CA HIS A 89 5.17 -6.63 21.78
C HIS A 89 3.77 -6.33 21.24
N LYS A 90 3.10 -7.27 20.56
CA LYS A 90 1.70 -7.15 20.12
C LYS A 90 0.79 -6.75 21.28
N GLY A 91 0.93 -7.41 22.43
CA GLY A 91 0.18 -7.10 23.66
C GLY A 91 0.44 -5.67 24.13
N ASN A 92 1.71 -5.28 24.29
CA ASN A 92 2.09 -3.94 24.75
C ASN A 92 1.56 -2.83 23.82
N VAL A 93 1.69 -3.01 22.51
CA VAL A 93 1.27 -2.03 21.51
C VAL A 93 -0.26 -2.00 21.36
N SER A 94 -0.93 -3.14 21.51
CA SER A 94 -2.40 -3.17 21.54
C SER A 94 -2.95 -2.45 22.78
N CYS A 95 -2.27 -2.59 23.93
CA CYS A 95 -2.65 -1.91 25.17
C CYS A 95 -2.35 -0.40 25.16
N SER A 96 -1.33 0.05 24.44
CA SER A 96 -1.00 1.48 24.33
C SER A 96 -1.97 2.28 23.48
N ARG A 97 -2.84 1.60 22.70
CA ARG A 97 -3.88 2.19 21.85
C ARG A 97 -3.32 3.27 20.90
N PRO A 98 -2.39 2.88 20.01
CA PRO A 98 -1.75 3.80 19.09
C PRO A 98 -2.79 4.49 18.21
N LYS A 99 -2.59 5.77 17.96
CA LYS A 99 -3.48 6.59 17.11
C LYS A 99 -2.92 6.79 15.71
N THR A 100 -1.62 6.57 15.53
CA THR A 100 -0.91 6.76 14.27
C THR A 100 0.05 5.60 14.02
N LEU A 101 0.31 5.27 12.75
CA LEU A 101 1.35 4.30 12.37
C LEU A 101 2.75 4.65 12.89
N ALA A 102 3.03 5.94 13.14
CA ALA A 102 4.32 6.39 13.64
C ALA A 102 4.60 5.89 15.07
N GLU A 103 3.55 5.65 15.87
CA GLU A 103 3.65 5.12 17.24
C GLU A 103 3.99 3.62 17.28
N LEU A 104 4.04 2.94 16.13
CA LEU A 104 4.38 1.52 16.00
C LEU A 104 5.85 1.25 15.64
N LYS A 105 6.65 2.30 15.40
CA LYS A 105 8.07 2.19 15.01
C LYS A 105 8.97 1.95 16.21
#